data_AF-A0A329MLX1-F1
#
_entry.id   AF-A0A329MLX1-F1
#
_cell.length_a   1.000
_cell.length_b   1.000
_cell.length_c   1.000
_cell.angle_alpha   90.00
_cell.angle_beta   90.00
_cell.angle_gamma   90.00
#
_symmetry.space_group_name_H-M   'P 1'
#
loop_
_entity.id
_entity.type
_entity.pdbx_description
1 polymer ?
#
loop_
_entity_poly.entity_id
_entity_poly.type
_entity_poly.pdbx_seq_one_letter_code
_entity_poly.pdbx_strand_id
1 'polypeptide(L)'
;MKIFVMTDMEGVCGVVNHDDWVTPQGRYYAEGKRLLTMEVNAAIDGFAAAGATEIVVVDGHGYGGINNLLLDKRALYLRGPVPGPYPFMLDETFDAMAWVGQHAKSGTEFAQMPHTGWFNVLDFRINGISVGEFGQMSLCGASLGVRSIFGAGDEAFTKEASELIKGIETVSVKRGIMPGSGEQYSTDAYKERYNGAIHMHPDHACEQIRAGAERALRRFVENREQFELLNLQPPFRLEVKYRSDDKREAHTKHFEHPESVVELLNNSL
;
A
#
# COMPACT_ATOMS: atom_id res chain seq x y z
N MET A 1 -15.17 13.41 9.95
CA MET A 1 -14.64 12.71 8.76
C MET A 1 -13.92 11.45 9.21
N LYS A 2 -14.30 10.31 8.64
CA LYS A 2 -13.77 8.97 8.97
C LYS A 2 -12.78 8.52 7.90
N ILE A 3 -11.53 8.27 8.32
CA ILE A 3 -10.41 7.94 7.43
C ILE A 3 -9.94 6.52 7.65
N PHE A 4 -9.80 5.78 6.56
CA PHE A 4 -9.22 4.44 6.54
C PHE A 4 -7.73 4.55 6.17
N VAL A 5 -6.83 4.19 7.08
CA VAL A 5 -5.38 4.24 6.86
C VAL A 5 -4.86 2.83 6.72
N MET A 6 -4.58 2.40 5.50
CA MET A 6 -3.87 1.16 5.23
C MET A 6 -2.38 1.35 5.49
N THR A 7 -1.74 0.39 6.14
CA THR A 7 -0.33 0.48 6.48
C THR A 7 0.44 -0.73 5.97
N ASP A 8 1.68 -0.48 5.60
CA ASP A 8 2.63 -1.51 5.21
C ASP A 8 4.06 -1.12 5.64
N MET A 9 5.05 -2.02 5.58
CA MET A 9 6.39 -1.78 6.15
C MET A 9 7.45 -1.45 5.11
N GLU A 10 7.34 -2.01 3.93
CA GLU A 10 8.38 -2.06 2.92
C GLU A 10 8.66 -0.69 2.32
N GLY A 11 7.71 0.24 2.35
CA GLY A 11 7.84 1.62 1.88
C GLY A 11 8.37 2.62 2.92
N VAL A 12 8.54 2.20 4.17
CA VAL A 12 8.91 3.08 5.29
C VAL A 12 10.35 3.61 5.17
N CYS A 13 10.58 4.85 5.59
CA CYS A 13 11.91 5.45 5.66
C CYS A 13 12.79 4.72 6.68
N GLY A 14 13.99 4.29 6.27
CA GLY A 14 14.92 3.54 7.12
C GLY A 14 14.75 2.01 7.10
N VAL A 15 13.67 1.47 6.54
CA VAL A 15 13.49 0.02 6.31
C VAL A 15 14.25 -0.41 5.05
N VAL A 16 15.11 -1.43 5.16
CA VAL A 16 16.13 -1.73 4.13
C VAL A 16 15.84 -2.97 3.29
N ASN A 17 15.40 -4.07 3.90
CA ASN A 17 15.18 -5.34 3.20
C ASN A 17 14.08 -6.15 3.88
N HIS A 18 13.61 -7.21 3.21
CA HIS A 18 12.54 -8.04 3.75
C HIS A 18 12.99 -8.80 5.01
N ASP A 19 14.01 -9.65 4.89
CA ASP A 19 14.31 -10.65 5.90
C ASP A 19 14.75 -10.05 7.25
N ASP A 20 15.49 -8.93 7.26
CA ASP A 20 15.96 -8.31 8.50
C ASP A 20 14.96 -7.32 9.13
N TRP A 21 14.08 -6.69 8.34
CA TRP A 21 13.27 -5.55 8.81
C TRP A 21 11.75 -5.74 8.81
N VAL A 22 11.20 -6.60 7.95
CA VAL A 22 9.73 -6.73 7.81
C VAL A 22 9.22 -8.11 8.27
N THR A 23 10.09 -9.00 8.71
CA THR A 23 9.68 -10.31 9.25
C THR A 23 9.85 -10.40 10.76
N PRO A 24 9.02 -11.17 11.49
CA PRO A 24 9.17 -11.36 12.94
C PRO A 24 10.51 -11.92 13.39
N GLN A 25 11.21 -12.65 12.53
CA GLN A 25 12.53 -13.22 12.79
C GLN A 25 13.67 -12.25 12.48
N GLY A 26 13.36 -11.16 11.78
CA GLY A 26 14.30 -10.13 11.36
C GLY A 26 14.91 -9.39 12.54
N ARG A 27 16.22 -9.15 12.47
CA ARG A 27 17.01 -8.50 13.52
C ARG A 27 16.48 -7.12 13.89
N TYR A 28 15.91 -6.40 12.92
CA TYR A 28 15.48 -5.00 13.04
C TYR A 28 13.97 -4.83 12.94
N TYR A 29 13.20 -5.91 13.06
CA TYR A 29 11.75 -5.85 12.91
C TYR A 29 11.09 -4.92 13.92
N ALA A 30 11.52 -4.95 15.19
CA ALA A 30 10.99 -4.04 16.21
C ALA A 30 11.27 -2.56 15.88
N GLU A 31 12.45 -2.26 15.34
CA GLU A 31 12.82 -0.94 14.85
C GLU A 31 11.98 -0.53 13.63
N GLY A 32 11.78 -1.45 12.67
CA GLY A 32 10.89 -1.24 11.51
C GLY A 32 9.48 -0.89 11.96
N LYS A 33 8.94 -1.62 12.94
CA LYS A 33 7.62 -1.32 13.51
C LYS A 33 7.55 0.05 14.16
N ARG A 34 8.62 0.45 14.86
CA ARG A 34 8.72 1.78 15.46
C ARG A 34 8.72 2.87 14.40
N LEU A 35 9.48 2.69 13.32
CA LEU A 35 9.54 3.64 12.20
C LEU A 35 8.18 3.78 11.49
N LEU A 36 7.52 2.66 11.15
CA LEU A 36 6.19 2.70 10.57
C LEU A 36 5.20 3.44 11.48
N THR A 37 5.22 3.14 12.78
CA THR A 37 4.31 3.78 13.73
C THR A 37 4.55 5.29 13.83
N MET A 38 5.80 5.74 13.73
CA MET A 38 6.12 7.18 13.67
C MET A 38 5.54 7.85 12.42
N GLU A 39 5.71 7.24 11.24
CA GLU A 39 5.14 7.75 9.99
C GLU A 39 3.61 7.78 10.02
N VAL A 40 2.99 6.73 10.55
CA VAL A 40 1.52 6.65 10.72
C VAL A 40 1.02 7.73 11.68
N ASN A 41 1.71 7.94 12.81
CA ASN A 41 1.37 9.00 13.75
C ASN A 41 1.49 10.40 13.12
N ALA A 42 2.47 10.61 12.24
CA ALA A 42 2.60 11.85 11.50
C ALA A 42 1.42 12.08 10.54
N ALA A 43 0.98 11.03 9.83
CA ALA A 43 -0.20 11.10 8.97
C ALA A 43 -1.47 11.38 9.79
N ILE A 44 -1.66 10.69 10.92
CA ILE A 44 -2.77 10.92 11.87
C ILE A 44 -2.80 12.38 12.32
N ASP A 45 -1.64 12.95 12.65
CA ASP A 45 -1.56 14.34 13.07
C ASP A 45 -1.97 15.32 11.97
N GLY A 46 -1.52 15.07 10.73
CA GLY A 46 -1.93 15.84 9.56
C GLY A 46 -3.43 15.76 9.27
N PHE A 47 -4.00 14.55 9.28
CA PHE A 47 -5.44 14.36 9.08
C PHE A 47 -6.27 15.02 10.19
N ALA A 48 -5.86 14.88 11.44
CA ALA A 48 -6.54 15.53 12.56
C ALA A 48 -6.49 17.06 12.46
N ALA A 49 -5.36 17.64 12.06
CA ALA A 49 -5.21 19.09 11.84
C ALA A 49 -6.13 19.62 10.72
N ALA A 50 -6.53 18.75 9.79
CA ALA A 50 -7.47 19.04 8.72
C ALA A 50 -8.92 18.62 9.04
N GLY A 51 -9.21 18.15 10.25
CA GLY A 51 -10.58 17.91 10.73
C GLY A 51 -11.06 16.44 10.66
N ALA A 52 -10.16 15.47 10.49
CA ALA A 52 -10.51 14.06 10.71
C ALA A 52 -10.93 13.83 12.17
N THR A 53 -12.02 13.10 12.36
CA THR A 53 -12.62 12.85 13.69
C THR A 53 -12.56 11.38 14.09
N GLU A 54 -12.43 10.48 13.12
CA GLU A 54 -12.30 9.05 13.32
C GLU A 54 -11.26 8.52 12.34
N ILE A 55 -10.23 7.84 12.85
CA ILE A 55 -9.13 7.33 12.04
C ILE A 55 -8.96 5.86 12.38
N VAL A 56 -9.21 4.99 11.41
CA VAL A 56 -9.01 3.54 11.55
C VAL A 56 -7.70 3.18 10.87
N VAL A 57 -6.74 2.68 11.64
CA VAL A 57 -5.45 2.20 11.15
C VAL A 57 -5.54 0.70 10.95
N VAL A 58 -5.44 0.27 9.71
CA VAL A 58 -5.39 -1.14 9.33
C VAL A 58 -3.94 -1.57 9.23
N ASP A 59 -3.56 -2.50 10.10
CA ASP A 59 -2.22 -3.10 10.10
C ASP A 59 -2.14 -4.19 9.02
N GLY A 60 -1.89 -3.71 7.79
CA GLY A 60 -2.02 -4.44 6.54
C GLY A 60 -0.81 -5.31 6.20
N HIS A 61 0.36 -4.96 6.73
CA HIS A 61 1.56 -5.80 6.57
C HIS A 61 1.29 -7.23 7.06
N GLY A 62 1.72 -8.25 6.31
CA GLY A 62 1.32 -9.64 6.54
C GLY A 62 1.50 -10.11 8.00
N TYR A 63 2.67 -9.83 8.59
CA TYR A 63 2.97 -10.14 9.98
C TYR A 63 2.50 -9.08 11.00
N GLY A 64 2.00 -7.95 10.50
CA GLY A 64 1.73 -6.71 11.23
C GLY A 64 2.99 -5.85 11.34
N GLY A 65 2.84 -4.54 11.24
CA GLY A 65 3.92 -3.57 11.28
C GLY A 65 3.76 -2.51 12.36
N ILE A 66 2.63 -2.45 13.05
CA ILE A 66 2.37 -1.39 14.02
C ILE A 66 2.82 -1.78 15.42
N ASN A 67 3.53 -0.87 16.08
CA ASN A 67 3.72 -0.90 17.52
C ASN A 67 2.54 -0.20 18.20
N ASN A 68 1.56 -0.99 18.64
CA ASN A 68 0.32 -0.49 19.23
C ASN A 68 0.51 0.31 20.53
N LEU A 69 1.65 0.15 21.24
CA LEU A 69 1.96 0.97 22.43
C LEU A 69 2.39 2.39 22.08
N LEU A 70 2.86 2.61 20.85
CA LEU A 70 3.33 3.91 20.36
C LEU A 70 2.33 4.58 19.43
N LEU A 71 1.30 3.85 18.97
CA LEU A 71 0.28 4.38 18.08
C LEU A 71 -0.49 5.52 18.75
N ASP A 72 -0.76 6.58 18.00
CA ASP A 72 -1.49 7.74 18.48
C ASP A 72 -2.87 7.33 19.02
N LYS A 73 -3.20 7.83 20.21
CA LYS A 73 -4.44 7.51 20.92
C LYS A 73 -5.74 7.88 20.17
N ARG A 74 -5.65 8.70 19.12
CA ARG A 74 -6.78 9.05 18.23
C ARG A 74 -7.14 7.90 17.29
N ALA A 75 -6.23 6.97 17.05
CA ALA A 75 -6.45 5.87 16.13
C ALA A 75 -7.26 4.73 16.76
N LEU A 76 -8.14 4.16 15.95
CA LEU A 76 -8.71 2.83 16.16
C LEU A 76 -7.83 1.82 15.41
N TYR A 77 -7.30 0.83 16.12
CA TYR A 77 -6.37 -0.14 15.57
C TYR A 77 -7.11 -1.40 15.08
N LEU A 78 -7.00 -1.70 13.79
CA LEU A 78 -7.57 -2.91 13.16
C LEU A 78 -6.45 -3.88 12.79
N ARG A 79 -6.42 -5.02 13.48
CA ARG A 79 -5.51 -6.15 13.21
C ARG A 79 -6.19 -7.47 13.59
N GLY A 80 -5.79 -8.54 12.92
CA GLY A 80 -6.27 -9.90 13.17
C GLY A 80 -7.27 -10.34 12.11
N PRO A 81 -7.90 -11.51 12.30
CA PRO A 81 -8.85 -12.03 11.33
C PRO A 81 -10.07 -11.11 11.24
N VAL A 82 -10.39 -10.70 10.02
CA VAL A 82 -11.63 -9.99 9.69
C VAL A 82 -12.48 -10.87 8.77
N PRO A 83 -13.82 -10.68 8.69
CA PRO A 83 -14.67 -11.43 7.79
C PRO A 83 -14.27 -11.19 6.32
N GLY A 84 -13.57 -12.17 5.74
CA GLY A 84 -12.95 -12.03 4.41
C GLY A 84 -11.68 -11.16 4.43
N PRO A 85 -10.70 -11.41 3.55
CA PRO A 85 -9.48 -10.62 3.48
C PRO A 85 -9.71 -9.23 2.86
N TYR A 86 -10.45 -9.14 1.75
CA TYR A 86 -10.91 -7.86 1.19
C TYR A 86 -12.36 -7.55 1.58
N PRO A 87 -12.70 -6.28 1.86
CA PRO A 87 -11.86 -5.09 1.77
C PRO A 87 -11.29 -4.63 3.13
N PHE A 88 -10.89 -5.56 4.00
CA PHE A 88 -10.37 -5.26 5.36
C PHE A 88 -11.31 -4.39 6.21
N MET A 89 -12.60 -4.73 6.26
CA MET A 89 -13.64 -3.98 6.99
C MET A 89 -13.88 -2.54 6.49
N LEU A 90 -13.35 -2.18 5.31
CA LEU A 90 -13.78 -0.96 4.64
C LEU A 90 -15.25 -1.07 4.25
N ASP A 91 -16.00 0.01 4.44
CA ASP A 91 -17.41 0.14 4.06
C ASP A 91 -17.71 1.57 3.57
N GLU A 92 -18.96 1.81 3.14
CA GLU A 92 -19.41 3.11 2.63
C GLU A 92 -19.47 4.23 3.69
N THR A 93 -19.24 3.91 4.98
CA THR A 93 -19.22 4.93 6.06
C THR A 93 -17.90 5.70 6.14
N PHE A 94 -16.87 5.22 5.45
CA PHE A 94 -15.59 5.92 5.34
C PHE A 94 -15.67 7.03 4.30
N ASP A 95 -15.11 8.20 4.63
CA ASP A 95 -15.07 9.32 3.71
C ASP A 95 -13.91 9.19 2.71
N ALA A 96 -12.76 8.69 3.17
CA ALA A 96 -11.54 8.57 2.36
C ALA A 96 -10.59 7.48 2.85
N MET A 97 -9.68 7.08 1.97
CA MET A 97 -8.59 6.14 2.23
C MET A 97 -7.22 6.79 2.08
N ALA A 98 -6.26 6.30 2.86
CA ALA A 98 -4.87 6.72 2.85
C ALA A 98 -3.92 5.52 3.02
N TRP A 99 -2.69 5.66 2.55
CA TRP A 99 -1.63 4.65 2.68
C TRP A 99 -0.38 5.24 3.33
N VAL A 100 0.23 4.49 4.24
CA VAL A 100 1.52 4.84 4.86
C VAL A 100 2.44 3.63 4.86
N GLY A 101 3.68 3.83 4.42
CA GLY A 101 4.68 2.77 4.31
C GLY A 101 4.49 1.84 3.11
N GLN A 102 3.74 2.27 2.10
CA GLN A 102 3.42 1.46 0.92
C GLN A 102 4.60 1.35 -0.05
N HIS A 103 4.81 0.17 -0.63
CA HIS A 103 5.77 -0.05 -1.72
C HIS A 103 5.07 -0.14 -3.08
N ALA A 104 5.87 -0.06 -4.14
CA ALA A 104 5.41 -0.20 -5.51
C ALA A 104 5.11 -1.66 -5.85
N LYS A 105 4.24 -1.87 -6.84
CA LYS A 105 3.93 -3.19 -7.39
C LYS A 105 5.17 -3.89 -7.97
N SER A 106 5.07 -5.22 -8.10
CA SER A 106 6.09 -6.03 -8.79
C SER A 106 6.39 -5.50 -10.20
N GLY A 107 7.64 -5.61 -10.61
CA GLY A 107 8.10 -5.17 -11.92
C GLY A 107 8.39 -3.68 -12.05
N THR A 108 8.11 -2.87 -11.03
CA THR A 108 8.36 -1.42 -11.06
C THR A 108 9.86 -1.11 -10.97
N GLU A 109 10.39 -0.39 -11.95
CA GLU A 109 11.79 0.04 -11.94
C GLU A 109 12.06 1.11 -10.88
N PHE A 110 13.28 1.10 -10.33
CA PHE A 110 13.71 2.03 -9.29
C PHE A 110 12.87 1.98 -8.00
N ALA A 111 12.12 0.90 -7.77
CA ALA A 111 11.48 0.61 -6.50
C ALA A 111 12.42 -0.17 -5.57
N GLN A 112 12.28 0.03 -4.26
CA GLN A 112 12.81 -0.83 -3.22
C GLN A 112 11.78 -1.90 -2.85
N MET A 113 12.21 -3.16 -2.81
CA MET A 113 11.37 -4.31 -2.48
C MET A 113 10.02 -4.39 -3.25
N PRO A 114 9.97 -4.07 -4.57
CA PRO A 114 8.72 -4.15 -5.31
C PRO A 114 8.18 -5.58 -5.32
N HIS A 115 6.90 -5.74 -5.02
CA HIS A 115 6.18 -7.00 -5.12
C HIS A 115 4.66 -6.75 -5.14
N THR A 116 3.88 -7.80 -5.36
CA THR A 116 2.42 -7.74 -5.24
C THR A 116 1.95 -9.02 -4.55
N GLY A 117 1.58 -8.93 -3.28
CA GLY A 117 1.29 -10.04 -2.37
C GLY A 117 2.56 -10.76 -1.93
N TRP A 118 3.33 -11.30 -2.88
CA TRP A 118 4.64 -11.89 -2.61
C TRP A 118 5.59 -11.72 -3.80
N PHE A 119 6.89 -11.89 -3.57
CA PHE A 119 7.95 -11.73 -4.58
C PHE A 119 7.84 -12.69 -5.78
N ASN A 120 6.99 -13.71 -5.70
CA ASN A 120 6.75 -14.66 -6.79
C ASN A 120 5.76 -14.14 -7.85
N VAL A 121 5.05 -13.05 -7.61
CA VAL A 121 4.16 -12.45 -8.61
C VAL A 121 4.97 -11.59 -9.57
N LEU A 122 4.84 -11.84 -10.88
CA LEU A 122 5.39 -11.02 -11.96
C LEU A 122 4.50 -9.81 -12.24
N ASP A 123 3.20 -10.04 -12.39
CA ASP A 123 2.22 -9.02 -12.72
C ASP A 123 0.84 -9.46 -12.23
N PHE A 124 0.03 -8.50 -11.79
CA PHE A 124 -1.33 -8.70 -11.31
C PHE A 124 -2.23 -7.70 -12.04
N ARG A 125 -3.10 -8.20 -12.93
CA ARG A 125 -3.90 -7.34 -13.81
C ARG A 125 -5.38 -7.54 -13.58
N ILE A 126 -6.10 -6.45 -13.34
CA ILE A 126 -7.58 -6.44 -13.30
C ILE A 126 -8.08 -5.67 -14.52
N ASN A 127 -8.88 -6.31 -15.36
CA ASN A 127 -9.38 -5.77 -16.63
C ASN A 127 -8.26 -5.19 -17.52
N GLY A 128 -7.11 -5.85 -17.53
CA GLY A 128 -5.95 -5.44 -18.32
C GLY A 128 -5.11 -4.32 -17.70
N ILE A 129 -5.51 -3.73 -16.57
CA ILE A 129 -4.72 -2.74 -15.82
C ILE A 129 -3.82 -3.47 -14.82
N SER A 130 -2.50 -3.27 -14.93
CA SER A 130 -1.51 -3.80 -13.98
C SER A 130 -1.54 -3.00 -12.68
N VAL A 131 -1.79 -3.67 -11.56
CA VAL A 131 -1.97 -3.06 -10.23
C VAL A 131 -1.13 -3.76 -9.16
N GLY A 132 -0.62 -2.99 -8.20
CA GLY A 132 -0.13 -3.51 -6.93
C GLY A 132 -1.22 -3.64 -5.88
N GLU A 133 -0.81 -3.88 -4.65
CA GLU A 133 -1.69 -3.96 -3.48
C GLU A 133 -2.45 -2.64 -3.25
N PHE A 134 -1.78 -1.50 -3.46
CA PHE A 134 -2.42 -0.18 -3.48
C PHE A 134 -3.61 -0.13 -4.45
N GLY A 135 -3.43 -0.62 -5.68
CA GLY A 135 -4.46 -0.62 -6.70
C GLY A 135 -5.60 -1.60 -6.39
N GLN A 136 -5.28 -2.77 -5.84
CA GLN A 136 -6.28 -3.75 -5.38
C GLN A 136 -7.19 -3.14 -4.32
N MET A 137 -6.62 -2.53 -3.27
CA MET A 137 -7.40 -1.86 -2.22
C MET A 137 -8.12 -0.61 -2.71
N SER A 138 -7.51 0.18 -3.58
CA SER A 138 -8.17 1.37 -4.16
C SER A 138 -9.38 1.00 -5.01
N LEU A 139 -9.36 -0.15 -5.70
CA LEU A 139 -10.52 -0.67 -6.43
C LEU A 139 -11.65 -1.11 -5.49
N CYS A 140 -11.31 -1.73 -4.35
CA CYS A 140 -12.30 -1.99 -3.30
C CYS A 140 -12.94 -0.69 -2.80
N GLY A 141 -12.14 0.32 -2.47
CA GLY A 141 -12.64 1.63 -2.05
C GLY A 141 -13.53 2.28 -3.10
N ALA A 142 -13.11 2.24 -4.37
CA ALA A 142 -13.89 2.81 -5.46
C ALA A 142 -15.24 2.14 -5.66
N SER A 143 -15.32 0.81 -5.47
CA SER A 143 -16.60 0.08 -5.51
C SER A 143 -17.58 0.49 -4.40
N LEU A 144 -17.08 1.09 -3.32
CA LEU A 144 -17.83 1.60 -2.17
C LEU A 144 -17.99 3.13 -2.19
N GLY A 145 -17.52 3.81 -3.25
CA GLY A 145 -17.54 5.27 -3.35
C GLY A 145 -16.52 6.00 -2.47
N VAL A 146 -15.56 5.28 -1.87
CA VAL A 146 -14.52 5.81 -0.99
C VAL A 146 -13.27 6.16 -1.81
N ARG A 147 -12.80 7.40 -1.69
CA ARG A 147 -11.69 7.94 -2.51
C ARG A 147 -10.33 7.76 -1.84
N SER A 148 -9.34 7.35 -2.61
CA SER A 148 -7.94 7.36 -2.20
C SER A 148 -7.38 8.79 -2.27
N ILE A 149 -7.01 9.37 -1.13
CA ILE A 149 -6.61 10.79 -1.07
C ILE A 149 -5.12 11.01 -0.79
N PHE A 150 -4.46 10.04 -0.16
CA PHE A 150 -3.09 10.19 0.31
C PHE A 150 -2.30 8.88 0.22
N GLY A 151 -1.03 8.94 -0.17
CA GLY A 151 -0.12 7.80 -0.10
C GLY A 151 1.32 8.20 0.23
N ALA A 152 1.94 7.55 1.21
CA ALA A 152 3.35 7.72 1.54
C ALA A 152 4.14 6.41 1.44
N GLY A 153 5.35 6.49 0.90
CA GLY A 153 6.23 5.34 0.74
C GLY A 153 7.43 5.58 -0.19
N ASP A 154 7.78 4.59 -1.00
CA ASP A 154 8.83 4.71 -2.04
C ASP A 154 8.41 5.71 -3.14
N GLU A 155 9.36 6.46 -3.71
CA GLU A 155 9.16 7.28 -4.90
C GLU A 155 8.49 6.51 -6.05
N ALA A 156 8.89 5.27 -6.30
CA ALA A 156 8.28 4.44 -7.32
C ALA A 156 6.78 4.19 -7.05
N PHE A 157 6.41 3.98 -5.78
CA PHE A 157 5.02 3.87 -5.36
C PHE A 157 4.28 5.20 -5.57
N THR A 158 4.89 6.34 -5.24
CA THR A 158 4.22 7.64 -5.41
C THR A 158 3.87 7.94 -6.87
N LYS A 159 4.72 7.48 -7.80
CA LYS A 159 4.47 7.57 -9.24
C LYS A 159 3.35 6.63 -9.65
N GLU A 160 3.41 5.36 -9.25
CA GLU A 160 2.33 4.38 -9.49
C GLU A 160 0.98 4.91 -9.00
N ALA A 161 0.94 5.44 -7.78
CA ALA A 161 -0.28 5.96 -7.18
C ALA A 161 -0.84 7.16 -7.94
N SER A 162 0.02 8.11 -8.34
CA SER A 162 -0.38 9.32 -9.06
C SER A 162 -0.81 9.03 -10.51
N GLU A 163 -0.24 8.01 -11.15
CA GLU A 163 -0.64 7.52 -12.47
C GLU A 163 -1.99 6.80 -12.42
N LEU A 164 -2.23 6.02 -11.36
CA LEU A 164 -3.46 5.26 -11.20
C LEU A 164 -4.64 6.13 -10.75
N ILE A 165 -4.41 7.06 -9.82
CA ILE A 165 -5.47 7.87 -9.21
C ILE A 165 -5.15 9.36 -9.38
N LYS A 166 -5.83 10.00 -10.32
CA LYS A 166 -5.66 11.42 -10.54
C LYS A 166 -6.09 12.21 -9.30
N GLY A 167 -5.23 13.13 -8.88
CA GLY A 167 -5.47 14.07 -7.79
C GLY A 167 -5.00 13.60 -6.41
N ILE A 168 -4.62 12.33 -6.25
CA ILE A 168 -4.03 11.82 -5.00
C ILE A 168 -2.81 12.63 -4.58
N GLU A 169 -2.70 12.95 -3.29
CA GLU A 169 -1.49 13.54 -2.72
C GLU A 169 -0.51 12.41 -2.38
N THR A 170 0.77 12.57 -2.74
CA THR A 170 1.78 11.56 -2.42
C THR A 170 3.01 12.16 -1.76
N VAL A 171 3.65 11.36 -0.91
CA VAL A 171 4.92 11.71 -0.24
C VAL A 171 5.91 10.58 -0.41
N SER A 172 7.00 10.86 -1.13
CA SER A 172 8.14 9.94 -1.23
C SER A 172 9.07 10.16 -0.04
N VAL A 173 9.41 9.08 0.67
CA VAL A 173 10.33 9.12 1.81
C VAL A 173 11.66 8.42 1.53
N LYS A 174 11.73 7.73 0.38
CA LYS A 174 12.91 7.04 -0.12
C LYS A 174 12.77 6.75 -1.61
N ARG A 175 13.89 6.43 -2.26
CA ARG A 175 13.93 6.09 -3.69
C ARG A 175 14.82 4.89 -3.94
N GLY A 176 14.28 3.84 -4.54
CA GLY A 176 15.06 2.71 -5.01
C GLY A 176 16.09 3.10 -6.09
N ILE A 177 17.18 2.34 -6.19
CA ILE A 177 18.31 2.67 -7.08
C ILE A 177 18.52 1.67 -8.21
N MET A 178 17.79 0.56 -8.21
CA MET A 178 18.01 -0.53 -9.16
C MET A 178 17.06 -0.42 -10.37
N PRO A 179 17.58 -0.40 -11.61
CA PRO A 179 16.75 -0.46 -12.82
C PRO A 179 16.32 -1.90 -13.17
N GLY A 180 15.40 -2.02 -14.13
CA GLY A 180 14.90 -3.27 -14.71
C GLY A 180 13.70 -3.86 -13.98
N SER A 181 12.73 -4.40 -14.72
CA SER A 181 11.51 -5.04 -14.17
C SER A 181 11.80 -6.35 -13.43
N GLY A 182 12.94 -6.98 -13.74
CA GLY A 182 13.41 -8.17 -13.06
C GLY A 182 12.68 -9.44 -13.47
N GLU A 183 11.88 -9.43 -14.53
CA GLU A 183 11.15 -10.59 -15.08
C GLU A 183 12.00 -11.85 -15.26
N GLN A 184 13.30 -11.69 -15.52
CA GLN A 184 14.25 -12.78 -15.70
C GLN A 184 14.68 -13.51 -14.41
N TYR A 185 14.36 -12.94 -13.23
CA TYR A 185 14.79 -13.50 -11.95
C TYR A 185 13.75 -14.47 -11.37
N SER A 186 14.23 -15.54 -10.73
CA SER A 186 13.42 -16.37 -9.84
C SER A 186 12.93 -15.55 -8.65
N THR A 187 11.96 -16.08 -7.90
CA THR A 187 11.41 -15.44 -6.69
C THR A 187 12.50 -14.96 -5.72
N ASP A 188 13.43 -15.83 -5.32
CA ASP A 188 14.46 -15.48 -4.34
C ASP A 188 15.48 -14.49 -4.89
N ALA A 189 15.90 -14.67 -6.14
CA ALA A 189 16.80 -13.72 -6.79
C ALA A 189 16.15 -12.33 -6.94
N TYR A 190 14.84 -12.28 -7.22
CA TYR A 190 14.08 -11.05 -7.29
C TYR A 190 14.00 -10.36 -5.92
N LYS A 191 13.67 -11.10 -4.85
CA LYS A 191 13.62 -10.60 -3.47
C LYS A 191 14.93 -9.91 -3.06
N GLU A 192 16.08 -10.51 -3.37
CA GLU A 192 17.39 -9.97 -2.97
C GLU A 192 17.86 -8.79 -3.84
N ARG A 193 17.40 -8.72 -5.09
CA ARG A 193 17.97 -7.80 -6.10
C ARG A 193 17.65 -6.33 -5.85
N TYR A 194 16.48 -6.04 -5.28
CA TYR A 194 15.89 -4.69 -5.24
C TYR A 194 15.88 -4.08 -3.83
N ASN A 195 16.87 -4.42 -2.99
CA ASN A 195 16.97 -3.90 -1.62
C ASN A 195 17.61 -2.50 -1.51
N GLY A 196 18.30 -2.02 -2.56
CA GLY A 196 19.03 -0.74 -2.51
C GLY A 196 18.12 0.49 -2.65
N ALA A 197 18.22 1.44 -1.72
CA ALA A 197 17.51 2.72 -1.78
C ALA A 197 18.29 3.87 -1.13
N ILE A 198 17.95 5.10 -1.51
CA ILE A 198 18.36 6.34 -0.83
C ILE A 198 17.18 6.80 0.03
N HIS A 199 17.42 6.96 1.33
CA HIS A 199 16.39 7.34 2.30
C HIS A 199 16.55 8.78 2.76
N MET A 200 15.42 9.42 3.12
CA MET A 200 15.43 10.63 3.93
C MET A 200 15.89 10.32 5.37
N HIS A 201 16.02 11.37 6.19
CA HIS A 201 16.05 11.19 7.64
C HIS A 201 14.63 10.86 8.14
N PRO A 202 14.42 9.91 9.07
CA PRO A 202 13.07 9.54 9.54
C PRO A 202 12.23 10.69 10.08
N ASP A 203 12.84 11.63 10.82
CA ASP A 203 12.12 12.81 11.32
C ASP A 203 11.64 13.69 10.17
N HIS A 204 12.46 13.84 9.12
CA HIS A 204 12.07 14.61 7.94
C HIS A 204 10.97 13.91 7.13
N ALA A 205 11.03 12.58 7.02
CA ALA A 205 9.94 11.79 6.43
C ALA A 205 8.62 12.04 7.18
N CYS A 206 8.64 12.02 8.52
CA CYS A 206 7.47 12.33 9.34
C CYS A 206 6.95 13.75 9.11
N GLU A 207 7.83 14.76 9.04
CA GLU A 207 7.44 16.15 8.72
C GLU A 207 6.71 16.25 7.37
N GLN A 208 7.25 15.61 6.33
CA GLN A 208 6.64 15.61 4.99
C GLN A 208 5.31 14.86 4.97
N ILE A 209 5.23 13.70 5.63
CA ILE A 209 4.00 12.90 5.72
C ILE A 209 2.90 13.68 6.43
N ARG A 210 3.20 14.32 7.56
CA ARG A 210 2.25 15.16 8.29
C ARG A 210 1.69 16.26 7.38
N ALA A 211 2.58 17.00 6.72
CA ALA A 211 2.18 18.10 5.85
C ALA A 211 1.38 17.62 4.64
N GLY A 212 1.76 16.47 4.05
CA GLY A 212 1.04 15.86 2.93
C GLY A 212 -0.35 15.38 3.32
N ALA A 213 -0.48 14.66 4.44
CA ALA A 213 -1.76 14.19 4.96
C ALA A 213 -2.74 15.35 5.25
N GLU A 214 -2.24 16.44 5.85
CA GLU A 214 -3.03 17.65 6.08
C GLU A 214 -3.51 18.28 4.76
N ARG A 215 -2.60 18.47 3.79
CA ARG A 215 -2.96 19.01 2.47
C ARG A 215 -3.98 18.15 1.73
N ALA A 216 -3.77 16.84 1.73
CA ALA A 216 -4.66 15.87 1.09
C ALA A 216 -6.10 16.02 1.60
N LEU A 217 -6.25 16.07 2.92
CA LEU A 217 -7.57 16.14 3.53
C LEU A 217 -8.22 17.52 3.37
N ARG A 218 -7.46 18.61 3.47
CA ARG A 218 -7.98 19.96 3.18
C ARG A 218 -8.53 20.05 1.76
N ARG A 219 -7.74 19.58 0.78
CA ARG A 219 -8.16 19.49 -0.62
C ARG A 219 -9.43 18.63 -0.75
N PHE A 220 -9.48 17.48 -0.08
CA PHE A 220 -10.65 16.61 -0.12
C PHE A 220 -11.91 17.27 0.44
N VAL A 221 -11.80 17.99 1.57
CA VAL A 221 -12.90 18.78 2.16
C VAL A 221 -13.39 19.86 1.20
N GLU A 222 -12.46 20.57 0.54
CA GLU A 222 -12.78 21.64 -0.40
C GLU A 222 -13.48 21.12 -1.66
N ASN A 223 -12.98 20.02 -2.24
CA ASN A 223 -13.54 19.39 -3.42
C ASN A 223 -13.13 17.92 -3.49
N ARG A 224 -14.01 17.02 -3.05
CA ARG A 224 -13.75 15.57 -3.10
C ARG A 224 -13.60 15.03 -4.51
N GLU A 225 -14.25 15.63 -5.51
CA GLU A 225 -14.26 15.15 -6.89
C GLU A 225 -12.92 15.35 -7.62
N GLN A 226 -11.99 16.11 -7.02
CA GLN A 226 -10.63 16.22 -7.57
C GLN A 226 -9.82 14.92 -7.41
N PHE A 227 -10.23 14.00 -6.52
CA PHE A 227 -9.61 12.70 -6.30
C PHE A 227 -10.41 11.64 -7.05
N GLU A 228 -10.00 11.24 -8.25
CA GLU A 228 -10.82 10.38 -9.12
C GLU A 228 -11.09 9.00 -8.49
N LEU A 229 -12.30 8.45 -8.70
CA LEU A 229 -12.57 7.04 -8.37
C LEU A 229 -12.07 6.19 -9.53
N LEU A 230 -11.46 5.06 -9.22
CA LEU A 230 -11.18 4.04 -10.22
C LEU A 230 -12.50 3.48 -10.76
N ASN A 231 -12.70 3.62 -12.06
CA ASN A 231 -13.92 3.20 -12.73
C ASN A 231 -13.66 2.00 -13.65
N LEU A 232 -13.55 0.82 -13.07
CA LEU A 232 -13.52 -0.44 -13.82
C LEU A 232 -14.93 -1.01 -13.93
N GLN A 233 -15.30 -1.43 -15.14
CA GLN A 233 -16.63 -1.97 -15.42
C GLN A 233 -16.62 -3.50 -15.40
N PRO A 234 -17.68 -4.15 -14.88
CA PRO A 234 -17.86 -5.59 -14.99
C PRO A 234 -17.99 -6.07 -16.46
N PRO A 235 -17.72 -7.36 -16.75
CA PRO A 235 -17.22 -8.37 -15.83
C PRO A 235 -15.76 -8.10 -15.42
N PHE A 236 -15.42 -8.40 -14.17
CA PHE A 236 -14.06 -8.23 -13.68
C PHE A 236 -13.24 -9.48 -13.95
N ARG A 237 -12.10 -9.31 -14.62
CA ARG A 237 -11.16 -10.38 -14.97
C ARG A 237 -9.81 -10.11 -14.35
N LEU A 238 -9.33 -11.08 -13.59
CA LEU A 238 -8.02 -11.08 -12.98
C LEU A 238 -7.09 -12.03 -13.75
N GLU A 239 -5.91 -11.52 -14.13
CA GLU A 239 -4.77 -12.31 -14.58
C GLU A 239 -3.61 -12.11 -13.60
N VAL A 240 -3.09 -13.20 -13.04
CA VAL A 240 -1.88 -13.18 -12.21
C VAL A 240 -0.80 -14.02 -12.85
N LYS A 241 0.32 -13.38 -13.21
CA LYS A 241 1.51 -14.05 -13.73
C LYS A 241 2.47 -14.31 -12.59
N TYR A 242 3.00 -15.53 -12.51
CA TYR A 242 3.94 -15.94 -11.49
C TYR A 242 5.32 -16.26 -12.10
N ARG A 243 6.36 -15.87 -11.36
CA ARG A 243 7.75 -16.30 -11.58
C ARG A 243 7.86 -17.80 -11.37
N SER A 244 8.93 -18.40 -11.88
CA SER A 244 9.36 -19.70 -11.40
C SER A 244 9.91 -19.60 -9.98
N ASP A 245 9.68 -20.64 -9.20
CA ASP A 245 10.34 -20.91 -7.91
C ASP A 245 10.87 -22.35 -7.89
N ASP A 246 11.50 -22.76 -6.78
CA ASP A 246 12.09 -24.09 -6.63
C ASP A 246 11.09 -25.24 -6.80
N LYS A 247 9.79 -24.97 -6.71
CA LYS A 247 8.72 -25.97 -6.71
C LYS A 247 7.83 -25.89 -7.95
N ARG A 248 7.80 -24.76 -8.66
CA ARG A 248 6.85 -24.50 -9.75
C ARG A 248 7.51 -23.72 -10.88
N GLU A 249 7.22 -24.15 -12.11
CA GLU A 249 7.52 -23.35 -13.30
C GLU A 249 6.66 -22.08 -13.34
N ALA A 250 7.11 -21.10 -14.14
CA ALA A 250 6.34 -19.88 -14.38
C ALA A 250 4.97 -20.25 -14.96
N HIS A 251 3.92 -19.64 -14.42
CA HIS A 251 2.54 -19.95 -14.79
C HIS A 251 1.65 -18.72 -14.63
N THR A 252 0.46 -18.80 -15.21
CA THR A 252 -0.56 -17.76 -15.12
C THR A 252 -1.83 -18.35 -14.54
N LYS A 253 -2.47 -17.60 -13.65
CA LYS A 253 -3.83 -17.89 -13.17
C LYS A 253 -4.80 -16.85 -13.66
N HIS A 254 -6.03 -17.28 -13.91
CA HIS A 254 -7.14 -16.43 -14.33
C HIS A 254 -8.33 -16.62 -13.39
N PHE A 255 -8.97 -15.52 -13.04
CA PHE A 255 -10.20 -15.50 -12.27
C PHE A 255 -11.17 -14.51 -12.92
N GLU A 256 -12.47 -14.74 -12.75
CA GLU A 256 -13.50 -13.84 -13.23
C GLU A 256 -14.63 -13.74 -12.20
N HIS A 257 -15.18 -12.55 -12.04
CA HIS A 257 -16.41 -12.34 -11.29
C HIS A 257 -17.32 -11.39 -12.07
N PRO A 258 -18.62 -11.73 -12.22
CA PRO A 258 -19.51 -10.95 -13.06
C PRO A 258 -19.71 -9.51 -12.55
N GLU A 259 -19.82 -9.30 -11.23
CA GLU A 259 -20.28 -7.99 -10.70
C GLU A 259 -19.40 -7.34 -9.61
N SER A 260 -18.48 -8.05 -8.97
CA SER A 260 -17.79 -7.59 -7.75
C SER A 260 -16.29 -7.80 -7.84
N VAL A 261 -15.54 -6.71 -7.80
CA VAL A 261 -14.08 -6.74 -7.70
C VAL A 261 -13.62 -7.27 -6.33
N VAL A 262 -14.39 -7.04 -5.27
CA VAL A 262 -14.09 -7.56 -3.92
C VAL A 262 -14.16 -9.09 -3.90
N GLU A 263 -15.24 -9.66 -4.45
CA GLU A 263 -15.38 -11.12 -4.55
C GLU A 263 -14.34 -11.73 -5.51
N LEU A 264 -14.00 -11.04 -6.60
CA LEU A 264 -12.91 -11.46 -7.48
C LEU A 264 -11.59 -11.60 -6.71
N LEU A 265 -11.24 -10.59 -5.90
CA LEU A 265 -10.01 -10.60 -5.11
C LEU A 265 -10.06 -11.70 -4.04
N ASN A 266 -11.16 -11.83 -3.30
CA ASN A 266 -11.33 -12.87 -2.27
C ASN A 266 -11.24 -14.29 -2.84
N ASN A 267 -11.76 -14.52 -4.06
CA ASN A 267 -11.68 -15.82 -4.75
C ASN A 267 -10.29 -16.15 -5.30
N SER A 268 -9.38 -15.18 -5.33
CA SER A 268 -8.03 -15.33 -5.92
C SER A 268 -6.94 -15.72 -4.92
N LEU A 269 -7.25 -15.70 -3.62
CA LEU A 269 -6.34 -15.94 -2.52
C LEU A 269 -6.09 -17.43 -2.23
#